data_AF-A0A9Q0VM94-F1
#
_entry.id   AF-A0A9Q0VM94-F1
#
_cell.length_a   1.000
_cell.length_b   1.000
_cell.length_c   1.000
_cell.angle_alpha   90.00
_cell.angle_beta   90.00
_cell.angle_gamma   90.00
#
_symmetry.space_group_name_H-M   'P 1'
#
loop_
_entity.id
_entity.type
_entity.pdbx_description
1 polymer ?
#
loop_
_entity_poly.entity_id
_entity_poly.type
_entity_poly.pdbx_seq_one_letter_code
_entity_poly.pdbx_strand_id
1 'polypeptide(L)'
;MGKLPAPFLLFVFSTLFTLIIPSAGGLSFNFTIFSPNDHSITYDGNASASDEAIQLTKNRIDANMASNSGRATYYKPMQLWDKASGNLTDFTTNFTFSIDSQNASKYGDGLAFFLGPEELPPLRFDGAGLGLVSNNQATNTTDNQFVAVEFDIFQNEFDPPGEHVGIDINSMKSVNNITWKCNITGGKTTEARISYNSSTHNLSVSFTGYINNTMETQFLSHIVSLRDILPERVRFGFSASTGLSYAIHTLRSWNFSSSLEIVGNVTNPASPPNDGARRNRKKKRTGVAVGLGVGSIVVGAAMVGFLIKFLCRHEEDEEGDHVLEECMDDEFERGTGPKKFSYRKLARATNNFKDEEKLGEGGFGGVYKGFLKEIDSFVAVKRVSRGSKQGIKEYAAEVKIISRLRHMKLSPTHWVVS
;
A
#
# COMPACT_ATOMS: atom_id res chain seq x y z
N MET A 1 -26.66 24.69 8.44
CA MET A 1 -25.73 23.53 8.43
C MET A 1 -26.55 22.24 8.51
N GLY A 2 -26.85 21.63 7.35
CA GLY A 2 -27.62 20.39 7.28
C GLY A 2 -26.73 19.17 7.54
N LYS A 3 -27.15 18.28 8.43
CA LYS A 3 -26.46 17.01 8.72
C LYS A 3 -26.60 16.08 7.52
N LEU A 4 -25.48 15.56 6.99
CA LEU A 4 -25.52 14.51 5.98
C LEU A 4 -26.18 13.23 6.55
N PRO A 5 -26.96 12.49 5.76
CA PRO A 5 -27.58 11.24 6.20
C PRO A 5 -26.51 10.17 6.46
N ALA A 6 -26.52 9.59 7.66
CA ALA A 6 -25.63 8.53 8.16
C ALA A 6 -25.32 7.36 7.20
N PRO A 7 -26.23 6.86 6.33
CA PRO A 7 -25.90 5.78 5.41
C PRO A 7 -24.85 6.16 4.33
N PHE A 8 -24.64 7.44 4.07
CA PHE A 8 -23.67 7.90 3.05
C PHE A 8 -22.22 7.77 3.54
N LEU A 9 -21.97 7.94 4.84
CA LEU A 9 -20.62 7.80 5.43
C LEU A 9 -20.17 6.33 5.47
N LEU A 10 -21.07 5.40 5.80
CA LEU A 10 -20.76 3.96 5.90
C LEU A 10 -20.37 3.35 4.54
N PHE A 11 -21.02 3.78 3.45
CA PHE A 11 -20.74 3.25 2.11
C PHE A 11 -19.40 3.76 1.53
N VAL A 12 -19.03 5.00 1.84
CA VAL A 12 -17.74 5.59 1.42
C VAL A 12 -16.58 4.99 2.22
N PHE A 13 -16.77 4.73 3.52
CA PHE A 13 -15.75 4.04 4.34
C PHE A 13 -15.57 2.56 3.92
N SER A 14 -16.65 1.87 3.54
CA SER A 14 -16.57 0.47 3.10
C SER A 14 -15.85 0.30 1.75
N THR A 15 -15.92 1.27 0.85
CA THR A 15 -15.27 1.19 -0.47
C THR A 15 -13.82 1.68 -0.45
N LEU A 16 -13.44 2.55 0.52
CA LEU A 16 -12.04 2.93 0.74
C LEU A 16 -11.20 1.79 1.36
N PHE A 17 -11.80 0.84 2.08
CA PHE A 17 -11.08 -0.27 2.70
C PHE A 17 -10.81 -1.46 1.76
N THR A 18 -11.38 -1.49 0.55
CA THR A 18 -11.25 -2.62 -0.39
C THR A 18 -10.21 -2.42 -1.50
N LEU A 19 -9.40 -1.36 -1.46
CA LEU A 19 -8.51 -0.98 -2.57
C LEU A 19 -7.01 -0.92 -2.24
N ILE A 20 -6.58 -1.40 -1.08
CA ILE A 20 -5.16 -1.68 -0.84
C ILE A 20 -4.97 -3.19 -0.99
N ILE A 21 -5.00 -3.68 -2.22
CA ILE A 21 -4.38 -4.97 -2.53
C ILE A 21 -2.89 -4.66 -2.71
N PRO A 22 -2.00 -5.07 -1.78
CA PRO A 22 -0.58 -4.93 -2.04
C PRO A 22 -0.24 -5.80 -3.26
N SER A 23 0.09 -5.17 -4.39
CA SER A 23 0.78 -5.89 -5.46
C SER A 23 2.20 -6.15 -4.97
N ALA A 24 2.42 -7.32 -4.35
CA ALA A 24 3.77 -7.82 -4.20
C ALA A 24 4.23 -8.25 -5.59
N GLY A 25 4.98 -7.38 -6.28
CA GLY A 25 5.74 -7.77 -7.45
C GLY A 25 6.96 -8.59 -7.05
N GLY A 26 7.42 -9.45 -7.96
CA GLY A 26 8.66 -10.23 -7.77
C GLY A 26 9.84 -9.35 -7.35
N LEU A 27 10.68 -9.89 -6.47
CA LEU A 27 11.84 -9.18 -5.94
C LEU A 27 13.08 -9.51 -6.79
N SER A 28 13.82 -8.51 -7.24
CA SER A 28 15.10 -8.75 -7.94
C SER A 28 16.14 -7.67 -7.67
N PHE A 29 17.39 -8.08 -7.51
CA PHE A 29 18.54 -7.20 -7.42
C PHE A 29 19.82 -7.91 -7.87
N ASN A 30 20.88 -7.14 -8.11
CA ASN A 30 22.21 -7.64 -8.48
C ASN A 30 23.30 -6.71 -7.91
N PHE A 31 24.00 -7.16 -6.87
CA PHE A 31 25.14 -6.50 -6.27
C PHE A 31 26.44 -7.13 -6.76
N THR A 32 27.27 -6.31 -7.42
CA THR A 32 28.64 -6.69 -7.81
C THR A 32 29.71 -6.00 -6.98
N ILE A 33 29.31 -4.98 -6.20
CA ILE A 33 30.12 -4.16 -5.30
C ILE A 33 29.23 -3.79 -4.10
N PHE A 34 29.80 -3.78 -2.90
CA PHE A 34 29.12 -3.33 -1.68
C PHE A 34 29.76 -2.06 -1.13
N SER A 35 28.92 -1.05 -0.86
CA SER A 35 29.34 0.24 -0.31
C SER A 35 28.78 0.43 1.11
N PRO A 36 29.55 1.00 2.05
CA PRO A 36 29.04 1.35 3.38
C PRO A 36 27.84 2.32 3.36
N ASN A 37 27.68 3.08 2.28
CA ASN A 37 26.60 4.05 2.10
C ASN A 37 25.37 3.44 1.40
N ASP A 38 25.42 2.17 0.99
CA ASP A 38 24.28 1.49 0.41
C ASP A 38 23.36 0.93 1.51
N HIS A 39 22.19 1.53 1.64
CA HIS A 39 21.17 1.15 2.63
C HIS A 39 20.24 0.02 2.17
N SER A 40 20.50 -0.58 1.00
CA SER A 40 19.75 -1.76 0.54
C SER A 40 20.13 -3.03 1.31
N ILE A 41 21.27 -3.03 2.00
CA ILE A 41 21.70 -4.09 2.91
C ILE A 41 21.66 -3.57 4.35
N THR A 42 21.04 -4.33 5.23
CA THR A 42 21.06 -4.13 6.68
C THR A 42 22.11 -5.04 7.30
N TYR A 43 23.00 -4.46 8.10
CA TYR A 43 24.05 -5.17 8.82
C TYR A 43 23.72 -5.29 10.30
N ASP A 44 23.99 -6.45 10.88
CA ASP A 44 23.87 -6.75 12.31
C ASP A 44 25.16 -7.41 12.83
N GLY A 45 25.44 -7.22 14.12
CA GLY A 45 26.67 -7.68 14.77
C GLY A 45 27.93 -7.06 14.20
N ASN A 46 28.87 -7.90 13.78
CA ASN A 46 30.16 -7.50 13.24
C ASN A 46 30.19 -7.38 11.72
N ALA A 47 29.05 -7.61 11.04
CA ALA A 47 28.99 -7.50 9.59
C ALA A 47 29.13 -6.04 9.13
N SER A 48 29.86 -5.80 8.05
CA SER A 48 30.00 -4.47 7.45
C SER A 48 30.44 -4.54 5.99
N ALA A 49 30.16 -3.50 5.22
CA ALA A 49 30.78 -3.32 3.91
C ALA A 49 32.21 -2.78 4.07
N SER A 50 33.17 -3.42 3.44
CA SER A 50 34.58 -2.98 3.37
C SER A 50 35.20 -3.52 2.08
N ASP A 51 36.06 -2.72 1.45
CA ASP A 51 36.84 -3.13 0.27
C ASP A 51 35.96 -3.71 -0.85
N GLU A 52 34.86 -3.00 -1.16
CA GLU A 52 33.87 -3.38 -2.19
C GLU A 52 33.14 -4.71 -1.94
N ALA A 53 33.32 -5.29 -0.75
CA ALA A 53 32.73 -6.56 -0.33
C ALA A 53 31.96 -6.40 1.00
N ILE A 54 31.23 -7.44 1.40
CA ILE A 54 30.71 -7.55 2.77
C ILE A 54 31.64 -8.46 3.56
N GLN A 55 32.14 -7.97 4.68
CA GLN A 55 32.79 -8.76 5.71
C GLN A 55 31.69 -9.21 6.68
N LEU A 56 31.38 -10.51 6.71
CA LEU A 56 30.32 -11.04 7.60
C LEU A 56 30.81 -11.19 9.03
N THR A 57 32.11 -11.40 9.23
CA THR A 57 32.78 -11.39 10.53
C THR A 57 33.89 -10.34 10.50
N LYS A 58 34.50 -10.03 11.67
CA LYS A 58 35.68 -9.15 11.71
C LYS A 58 36.77 -9.70 10.78
N ASN A 59 37.56 -8.81 10.20
CA ASN A 59 38.64 -9.12 9.25
C ASN A 59 39.98 -8.44 9.60
N ARG A 60 40.10 -7.82 10.79
CA ARG A 60 41.29 -7.04 11.18
C ARG A 60 42.21 -7.85 12.09
N ILE A 61 43.48 -7.95 11.71
CA ILE A 61 44.53 -8.72 12.40
C ILE A 61 44.79 -8.21 13.83
N ASP A 62 44.50 -6.94 14.12
CA ASP A 62 44.65 -6.30 15.44
C ASP A 62 43.39 -6.39 16.33
N ALA A 63 42.30 -6.97 15.81
CA ALA A 63 41.07 -7.19 16.56
C ALA A 63 40.98 -8.65 17.04
N ASN A 64 40.27 -8.89 18.14
CA ASN A 64 39.93 -10.25 18.54
C ASN A 64 38.99 -10.88 17.49
N MET A 65 39.51 -11.85 16.75
CA MET A 65 38.83 -12.57 15.67
C MET A 65 38.00 -13.77 16.16
N ALA A 66 38.17 -14.17 17.42
CA ALA A 66 37.37 -15.21 18.04
C ALA A 66 35.99 -14.71 18.48
N SER A 67 35.00 -15.60 18.47
CA SER A 67 33.64 -15.34 18.97
C SER A 67 32.98 -14.12 18.33
N ASN A 68 33.11 -13.99 17.01
CA ASN A 68 32.45 -12.93 16.24
C ASN A 68 31.33 -13.51 15.40
N SER A 69 30.29 -12.71 15.21
CA SER A 69 29.18 -13.07 14.34
C SER A 69 28.65 -11.82 13.67
N GLY A 70 28.09 -12.00 12.49
CA GLY A 70 27.44 -10.91 11.78
C GLY A 70 26.45 -11.42 10.76
N ARG A 71 25.46 -10.57 10.48
CA ARG A 71 24.43 -10.83 9.48
C ARG A 71 24.33 -9.67 8.50
N ALA A 72 24.16 -9.99 7.23
CA ALA A 72 23.86 -9.04 6.17
C ALA A 72 22.55 -9.46 5.50
N THR A 73 21.50 -8.65 5.61
CA THR A 73 20.16 -8.97 5.09
C THR A 73 19.69 -7.92 4.10
N TYR A 74 18.94 -8.34 3.10
CA TYR A 74 18.32 -7.38 2.17
C TYR A 74 17.22 -6.60 2.91
N TYR A 75 17.17 -5.28 2.70
CA TYR A 75 16.32 -4.39 3.49
C TYR A 75 14.82 -4.69 3.38
N LYS A 76 14.38 -5.21 2.23
CA LYS A 76 12.98 -5.48 1.94
C LYS A 76 12.67 -6.98 2.15
N PRO A 77 11.69 -7.33 2.99
CA PRO A 77 11.21 -8.71 3.11
C PRO A 77 10.71 -9.27 1.78
N MET A 78 10.88 -10.57 1.57
CA MET A 78 10.32 -11.29 0.43
C MET A 78 8.97 -11.89 0.80
N GLN A 79 7.96 -11.75 -0.07
CA GLN A 79 6.75 -12.55 -0.01
C GLN A 79 7.09 -13.97 -0.49
N LEU A 80 7.22 -14.92 0.42
CA LEU A 80 7.56 -16.32 0.14
C LEU A 80 6.35 -17.12 -0.31
N TRP A 81 5.19 -16.89 0.30
CA TRP A 81 3.93 -17.50 -0.11
C TRP A 81 2.74 -16.61 0.25
N ASP A 82 1.60 -16.88 -0.36
CA ASP A 82 0.35 -16.15 -0.13
C ASP A 82 -0.71 -17.09 0.47
N LYS A 83 -1.25 -16.71 1.63
CA LYS A 83 -2.22 -17.54 2.36
C LYS A 83 -3.57 -17.66 1.69
N ALA A 84 -3.98 -16.67 0.89
CA ALA A 84 -5.27 -16.69 0.23
C ALA A 84 -5.31 -17.67 -0.96
N SER A 85 -4.24 -17.70 -1.76
CA SER A 85 -4.08 -18.56 -2.93
C SER A 85 -3.37 -19.86 -2.63
N GLY A 86 -2.59 -19.93 -1.54
CA GLY A 86 -1.68 -21.02 -1.25
C GLY A 86 -0.46 -21.07 -2.17
N ASN A 87 -0.27 -20.06 -3.03
CA ASN A 87 0.82 -20.01 -4.00
C ASN A 87 2.14 -19.73 -3.29
N LEU A 88 3.18 -20.44 -3.72
CA LEU A 88 4.53 -20.36 -3.20
C LEU A 88 5.43 -19.75 -4.28
N THR A 89 6.38 -18.92 -3.86
CA THR A 89 7.26 -18.16 -4.73
C THR A 89 8.43 -19.01 -5.22
N ASP A 90 8.72 -19.02 -6.53
CA ASP A 90 10.04 -19.48 -7.00
C ASP A 90 11.07 -18.41 -6.69
N PHE A 91 12.27 -18.83 -6.32
CA PHE A 91 13.40 -17.90 -6.24
C PHE A 91 14.69 -18.52 -6.74
N THR A 92 15.62 -17.66 -7.12
CA THR A 92 17.01 -18.01 -7.40
C THR A 92 17.89 -16.93 -6.82
N THR A 93 18.96 -17.34 -6.16
CA THR A 93 20.03 -16.46 -5.71
C THR A 93 21.36 -17.02 -6.14
N ASN A 94 22.23 -16.15 -6.63
CA ASN A 94 23.63 -16.48 -6.91
C ASN A 94 24.52 -15.52 -6.14
N PHE A 95 25.62 -16.03 -5.61
CA PHE A 95 26.57 -15.23 -4.88
C PHE A 95 27.98 -15.80 -5.01
N THR A 96 28.97 -14.94 -4.82
CA THR A 96 30.37 -15.35 -4.72
C THR A 96 30.91 -14.91 -3.37
N PHE A 97 31.70 -15.77 -2.74
CA PHE A 97 32.28 -15.52 -1.43
C PHE A 97 33.65 -16.18 -1.28
N SER A 98 34.39 -15.84 -0.24
CA SER A 98 35.61 -16.53 0.16
C SER A 98 35.62 -16.71 1.68
N ILE A 99 36.11 -17.87 2.14
CA ILE A 99 36.42 -18.14 3.54
C ILE A 99 37.92 -18.36 3.62
N ASP A 100 38.62 -17.50 4.35
CA ASP A 100 40.09 -17.47 4.38
C ASP A 100 40.61 -17.63 5.82
N SER A 101 41.30 -18.75 6.10
CA SER A 101 41.97 -18.97 7.39
C SER A 101 43.39 -18.39 7.46
N GLN A 102 43.84 -17.69 6.41
CA GLN A 102 45.15 -17.05 6.33
C GLN A 102 46.29 -18.05 6.57
N ASN A 103 46.22 -19.21 5.89
CA ASN A 103 47.12 -20.36 6.03
C ASN A 103 47.06 -21.09 7.39
N ALA A 104 46.14 -20.75 8.29
CA ALA A 104 45.95 -21.52 9.52
C ALA A 104 45.36 -22.90 9.21
N SER A 105 45.87 -23.95 9.88
CA SER A 105 45.36 -25.33 9.76
C SER A 105 44.20 -25.65 10.69
N LYS A 106 43.86 -24.72 11.60
CA LYS A 106 42.67 -24.79 12.45
C LYS A 106 41.87 -23.52 12.21
N TYR A 107 40.59 -23.68 11.89
CA TYR A 107 39.67 -22.61 11.53
C TYR A 107 38.24 -22.99 11.91
N GLY A 108 37.34 -22.02 11.88
CA GLY A 108 35.91 -22.18 12.15
C GLY A 108 35.16 -20.86 11.98
N ASP A 109 33.83 -20.82 12.00
CA ASP A 109 32.91 -21.97 11.95
C ASP A 109 32.23 -22.07 10.58
N GLY A 110 31.90 -20.94 9.94
CA GLY A 110 31.36 -20.95 8.60
C GLY A 110 30.39 -19.81 8.32
N LEU A 111 29.63 -19.95 7.25
CA LEU A 111 28.57 -19.03 6.86
C LEU A 111 27.35 -19.75 6.31
N ALA A 112 26.21 -19.08 6.29
CA ALA A 112 24.98 -19.60 5.72
C ALA A 112 24.20 -18.53 4.97
N PHE A 113 23.61 -18.89 3.83
CA PHE A 113 22.48 -18.17 3.26
C PHE A 113 21.20 -18.66 3.92
N PHE A 114 20.37 -17.76 4.44
CA PHE A 114 19.19 -18.17 5.20
C PHE A 114 17.92 -17.42 4.78
N LEU A 115 16.78 -18.07 5.04
CA LEU A 115 15.45 -17.50 5.08
C LEU A 115 14.90 -17.69 6.50
N GLY A 116 14.33 -16.64 7.08
CA GLY A 116 13.72 -16.67 8.41
C GLY A 116 12.57 -15.67 8.55
N PRO A 117 11.94 -15.60 9.73
CA PRO A 117 10.91 -14.61 10.03
C PRO A 117 11.40 -13.17 9.81
N GLU A 118 10.48 -12.23 9.58
CA GLU A 118 10.85 -10.82 9.42
C GLU A 118 11.57 -10.25 10.65
N GLU A 119 11.11 -10.66 11.84
CA GLU A 119 11.73 -10.44 13.13
C GLU A 119 12.71 -11.58 13.42
N LEU A 120 14.00 -11.33 13.18
CA LEU A 120 15.03 -12.32 13.41
C LEU A 120 15.33 -12.49 14.90
N PRO A 121 15.71 -13.70 15.34
CA PRO A 121 16.22 -13.89 16.69
C PRO A 121 17.47 -13.04 16.91
N PRO A 122 17.76 -12.66 18.16
CA PRO A 122 18.97 -11.91 18.49
C PRO A 122 20.22 -12.66 18.03
N LEU A 123 21.18 -11.92 17.51
CA LEU A 123 22.45 -12.50 17.06
C LEU A 123 23.18 -13.18 18.23
N ARG A 124 23.81 -14.32 17.94
CA ARG A 124 24.61 -15.12 18.87
C ARG A 124 26.06 -15.15 18.40
N PHE A 125 26.99 -15.30 19.35
CA PHE A 125 28.44 -15.14 19.17
C PHE A 125 29.21 -16.39 19.60
N ASP A 126 28.59 -17.55 19.40
CA ASP A 126 28.98 -18.85 19.95
C ASP A 126 29.54 -19.83 18.90
N GLY A 127 29.66 -19.39 17.64
CA GLY A 127 30.34 -20.14 16.58
C GLY A 127 29.42 -21.12 15.85
N ALA A 128 29.19 -22.29 16.46
CA ALA A 128 28.48 -23.44 15.87
C ALA A 128 27.04 -23.12 15.39
N GLY A 129 26.36 -22.15 15.99
CA GLY A 129 25.04 -21.72 15.52
C GLY A 129 25.05 -20.82 14.28
N LEU A 130 26.23 -20.51 13.72
CA LEU A 130 26.46 -19.61 12.58
C LEU A 130 25.76 -18.24 12.68
N GLY A 131 25.42 -17.79 13.89
CA GLY A 131 24.66 -16.55 14.14
C GLY A 131 23.17 -16.67 13.85
N LEU A 132 22.68 -17.87 13.50
CA LEU A 132 21.26 -18.18 13.30
C LEU A 132 20.59 -18.61 14.60
N VAL A 133 21.27 -19.42 15.40
CA VAL A 133 20.75 -20.03 16.64
C VAL A 133 21.81 -20.04 17.73
N SER A 134 21.41 -20.35 18.96
CA SER A 134 22.35 -20.57 20.08
C SER A 134 22.86 -22.01 20.08
N ASN A 135 24.12 -22.23 20.48
CA ASN A 135 24.73 -23.57 20.51
C ASN A 135 23.93 -24.58 21.35
N ASN A 136 23.36 -24.15 22.49
CA ASN A 136 22.54 -25.01 23.34
C ASN A 136 21.16 -25.34 22.75
N GLN A 137 20.78 -24.69 21.65
CA GLN A 137 19.54 -24.92 20.91
C GLN A 137 19.81 -25.30 19.45
N ALA A 138 21.06 -25.62 19.09
CA ALA A 138 21.49 -25.81 17.71
C ALA A 138 20.65 -26.87 16.97
N THR A 139 20.21 -27.92 17.66
CA THR A 139 19.41 -29.01 17.10
C THR A 139 17.94 -29.01 17.56
N ASN A 140 17.47 -27.94 18.22
CA ASN A 140 16.08 -27.87 18.68
C ASN A 140 15.15 -27.40 17.55
N THR A 141 14.46 -28.36 16.93
CA THR A 141 13.60 -28.11 15.77
C THR A 141 12.31 -27.36 16.06
N THR A 142 11.95 -27.16 17.33
CA THR A 142 10.66 -26.55 17.73
C THR A 142 10.81 -25.07 18.02
N ASP A 143 11.93 -24.67 18.63
CA ASP A 143 12.18 -23.27 19.02
C ASP A 143 12.84 -22.46 17.89
N ASN A 144 13.44 -23.13 16.92
CA ASN A 144 14.08 -22.52 15.77
C ASN A 144 13.12 -22.48 14.58
N GLN A 145 13.13 -21.36 13.85
CA GLN A 145 12.37 -21.22 12.61
C GLN A 145 13.24 -20.60 11.52
N PHE A 146 13.85 -21.44 10.70
CA PHE A 146 14.67 -21.00 9.58
C PHE A 146 14.86 -22.12 8.56
N VAL A 147 15.17 -21.73 7.32
CA VAL A 147 15.76 -22.62 6.32
C VAL A 147 17.07 -22.00 5.87
N ALA A 148 18.15 -22.77 5.89
CA ALA A 148 19.47 -22.27 5.50
C ALA A 148 20.20 -23.24 4.58
N VAL A 149 21.16 -22.69 3.85
CA VAL A 149 22.20 -23.44 3.16
C VAL A 149 23.52 -23.01 3.79
N GLU A 150 24.10 -23.90 4.58
CA GLU A 150 25.36 -23.67 5.29
C GLU A 150 26.57 -24.09 4.45
N PHE A 151 27.67 -23.38 4.67
CA PHE A 151 29.01 -23.70 4.24
C PHE A 151 29.86 -23.79 5.51
N ASP A 152 29.86 -24.98 6.09
CA ASP A 152 30.45 -25.26 7.40
C ASP A 152 31.90 -25.75 7.24
N ILE A 153 32.78 -25.12 8.01
CA ILE A 153 34.22 -25.38 8.02
C ILE A 153 34.71 -25.91 9.37
N PHE A 154 33.81 -26.20 10.32
CA PHE A 154 34.15 -26.71 11.64
C PHE A 154 33.21 -27.82 12.10
N GLN A 155 33.76 -29.01 12.36
CA GLN A 155 32.97 -30.15 12.78
C GLN A 155 32.53 -30.06 14.25
N ASN A 156 31.25 -29.84 14.49
CA ASN A 156 30.57 -30.04 15.77
C ASN A 156 30.02 -31.49 15.91
N GLU A 157 29.38 -31.78 17.05
CA GLU A 157 28.85 -33.13 17.34
C GLU A 157 27.73 -33.58 16.39
N PHE A 158 27.02 -32.62 15.79
CA PHE A 158 25.89 -32.89 14.89
C PHE A 158 26.30 -32.99 13.41
N ASP A 159 27.57 -32.70 13.08
CA ASP A 159 28.05 -32.58 11.71
C ASP A 159 28.61 -33.88 11.13
N PRO A 160 28.57 -34.02 9.78
CA PRO A 160 29.39 -35.02 9.11
C PRO A 160 30.90 -34.73 9.30
N PRO A 161 31.77 -35.73 9.06
CA PRO A 161 33.21 -35.51 9.11
C PRO A 161 33.72 -34.50 8.07
N GLY A 162 34.48 -33.51 8.53
CA GLY A 162 35.13 -32.50 7.70
C GLY A 162 34.21 -31.37 7.22
N GLU A 163 34.73 -30.52 6.34
CA GLU A 163 34.01 -29.37 5.79
C GLU A 163 32.89 -29.83 4.85
N HIS A 164 31.74 -29.18 4.94
CA HIS A 164 30.56 -29.59 4.20
C HIS A 164 29.66 -28.43 3.80
N VAL A 165 28.79 -28.70 2.83
CA VAL A 165 27.65 -27.84 2.51
C VAL A 165 26.39 -28.59 2.91
N GLY A 166 25.53 -27.93 3.68
CA GLY A 166 24.31 -28.50 4.24
C GLY A 166 23.05 -27.73 3.83
N ILE A 167 21.91 -28.40 3.85
CA ILE A 167 20.58 -27.78 3.86
C ILE A 167 20.00 -27.97 5.25
N ASP A 168 19.66 -26.87 5.91
CA ASP A 168 19.21 -26.83 7.29
C ASP A 168 17.75 -26.43 7.37
N ILE A 169 16.99 -27.12 8.21
CA ILE A 169 15.58 -26.84 8.45
C ILE A 169 15.35 -26.86 9.95
N ASN A 170 15.16 -25.69 10.55
CA ASN A 170 14.96 -25.47 11.99
C ASN A 170 16.05 -26.07 12.90
N SER A 171 17.19 -26.48 12.36
CA SER A 171 18.25 -27.16 13.10
C SER A 171 19.56 -27.05 12.31
N MET A 172 20.66 -26.82 13.00
CA MET A 172 22.02 -26.84 12.44
C MET A 172 22.46 -28.24 12.01
N LYS A 173 21.78 -29.30 12.48
CA LYS A 173 21.95 -30.62 11.87
C LYS A 173 21.28 -30.65 10.50
N SER A 174 22.05 -30.58 9.43
CA SER A 174 21.52 -30.53 8.06
C SER A 174 20.68 -31.77 7.70
N VAL A 175 19.56 -31.56 7.02
CA VAL A 175 18.68 -32.62 6.51
C VAL A 175 19.26 -33.33 5.28
N ASN A 176 20.17 -32.65 4.59
CA ASN A 176 21.01 -33.21 3.54
C ASN A 176 22.32 -32.46 3.51
N ASN A 177 23.44 -33.15 3.30
CA ASN A 177 24.76 -32.53 3.23
C ASN A 177 25.68 -33.30 2.26
N ILE A 178 26.79 -32.66 1.90
CA ILE A 178 27.86 -33.24 1.10
C ILE A 178 29.20 -32.66 1.51
N THR A 179 30.25 -33.49 1.53
CA THR A 179 31.61 -33.01 1.77
C THR A 179 32.01 -31.96 0.75
N TRP A 180 32.43 -30.80 1.24
CA TRP A 180 32.83 -29.68 0.40
C TRP A 180 34.31 -29.76 0.08
N LYS A 181 34.66 -29.71 -1.21
CA LYS A 181 36.06 -29.68 -1.64
C LYS A 181 36.61 -28.25 -1.57
N CYS A 182 36.58 -27.64 -0.41
CA CYS A 182 36.99 -26.25 -0.23
C CYS A 182 38.51 -26.04 -0.25
N ASN A 183 38.93 -24.77 -0.34
CA ASN A 183 40.30 -24.33 -0.08
C ASN A 183 40.29 -23.15 0.91
N ILE A 184 40.08 -23.48 2.18
CA ILE A 184 39.95 -22.48 3.26
C ILE A 184 41.29 -21.80 3.55
N THR A 185 42.38 -22.56 3.54
CA THR A 185 43.73 -22.04 3.85
C THR A 185 44.22 -20.97 2.89
N GLY A 186 43.81 -21.05 1.62
CA GLY A 186 44.19 -20.10 0.58
C GLY A 186 43.07 -19.12 0.21
N GLY A 187 41.94 -19.14 0.92
CA GLY A 187 40.85 -18.19 0.72
C GLY A 187 40.25 -18.19 -0.69
N LYS A 188 40.25 -19.33 -1.40
CA LYS A 188 39.79 -19.35 -2.79
C LYS A 188 38.29 -19.03 -2.88
N THR A 189 37.94 -18.26 -3.91
CA THR A 189 36.56 -17.83 -4.15
C THR A 189 35.65 -19.00 -4.52
N THR A 190 34.53 -19.10 -3.84
CA THR A 190 33.45 -20.04 -4.13
C THR A 190 32.29 -19.31 -4.80
N GLU A 191 31.74 -19.90 -5.85
CA GLU A 191 30.49 -19.49 -6.48
C GLU A 191 29.40 -20.45 -6.03
N ALA A 192 28.27 -19.90 -5.60
CA ALA A 192 27.12 -20.69 -5.20
C ALA A 192 25.84 -20.13 -5.83
N ARG A 193 24.93 -21.05 -6.15
CA ARG A 193 23.60 -20.78 -6.63
C ARG A 193 22.60 -21.65 -5.89
N ILE A 194 21.59 -21.00 -5.33
CA ILE A 194 20.47 -21.66 -4.65
C ILE A 194 19.21 -21.31 -5.45
N SER A 195 18.42 -22.32 -5.80
CA SER A 195 17.16 -22.14 -6.50
C SER A 195 16.08 -22.98 -5.84
N TYR A 196 14.90 -22.39 -5.67
CA TYR A 196 13.72 -23.07 -5.18
C TYR A 196 12.65 -23.09 -6.26
N ASN A 197 12.18 -24.29 -6.60
CA ASN A 197 11.09 -24.50 -7.53
C ASN A 197 9.82 -24.87 -6.76
N SER A 198 8.88 -23.93 -6.69
CA SER A 198 7.62 -24.03 -5.97
C SER A 198 6.75 -25.20 -6.42
N SER A 199 6.72 -25.49 -7.73
CA SER A 199 5.88 -26.56 -8.29
C SER A 199 6.35 -27.97 -7.92
N THR A 200 7.64 -28.13 -7.67
CA THR A 200 8.27 -29.42 -7.29
C THR A 200 8.69 -29.46 -5.83
N HIS A 201 8.54 -28.36 -5.10
CA HIS A 201 9.06 -28.16 -3.74
C HIS A 201 10.57 -28.45 -3.63
N ASN A 202 11.33 -28.25 -4.70
CA ASN A 202 12.73 -28.63 -4.74
C ASN A 202 13.63 -27.43 -4.45
N LEU A 203 14.34 -27.48 -3.32
CA LEU A 203 15.44 -26.60 -2.99
C LEU A 203 16.73 -27.23 -3.54
N SER A 204 17.31 -26.61 -4.56
CA SER A 204 18.53 -27.08 -5.22
C SER A 204 19.67 -26.09 -5.00
N VAL A 205 20.85 -26.62 -4.68
CA VAL A 205 22.08 -25.89 -4.42
C VAL A 205 23.15 -26.40 -5.38
N SER A 206 23.83 -25.49 -6.07
CA SER A 206 25.04 -25.79 -6.85
C SER A 206 26.15 -24.85 -6.41
N PHE A 207 27.34 -25.36 -6.18
CA PHE A 207 28.46 -24.57 -5.66
C PHE A 207 29.80 -25.12 -6.16
N THR A 208 30.82 -24.27 -6.17
CA THR A 208 32.16 -24.69 -6.61
C THR A 208 33.01 -25.23 -5.45
N GLY A 209 33.87 -26.18 -5.79
CA GLY A 209 34.95 -26.71 -4.97
C GLY A 209 36.21 -26.86 -5.81
N TYR A 210 37.24 -27.44 -5.23
CA TYR A 210 38.59 -27.56 -5.78
C TYR A 210 39.12 -28.98 -5.58
N ILE A 211 39.41 -29.67 -6.68
CA ILE A 211 40.05 -30.98 -6.68
C ILE A 211 41.36 -30.84 -7.45
N ASN A 212 42.50 -31.15 -6.81
CA ASN A 212 43.83 -31.02 -7.42
C ASN A 212 44.08 -29.63 -8.06
N ASN A 213 43.64 -28.56 -7.39
CA ASN A 213 43.65 -27.17 -7.87
C ASN A 213 42.73 -26.85 -9.06
N THR A 214 41.98 -27.81 -9.60
CA THR A 214 40.95 -27.58 -10.61
C THR A 214 39.61 -27.28 -9.94
N MET A 215 38.89 -26.27 -10.45
CA MET A 215 37.55 -25.93 -9.97
C MET A 215 36.53 -26.95 -10.49
N GLU A 216 35.70 -27.46 -9.59
CA GLU A 216 34.66 -28.46 -9.88
C GLU A 216 33.33 -28.02 -9.28
N THR A 217 32.21 -28.28 -9.96
CA THR A 217 30.88 -27.94 -9.43
C THR A 217 30.27 -29.13 -8.70
N GLN A 218 29.83 -28.89 -7.47
CA GLN A 218 29.11 -29.84 -6.62
C GLN A 218 27.63 -29.43 -6.53
N PHE A 219 26.77 -30.40 -6.22
CA PHE A 219 25.32 -30.21 -6.18
C PHE A 219 24.70 -30.92 -4.97
N LEU A 220 23.67 -30.30 -4.41
CA LEU A 220 22.85 -30.82 -3.32
C LEU A 220 21.40 -30.41 -3.57
N SER A 221 20.43 -31.21 -3.15
CA SER A 221 19.03 -30.80 -3.20
C SER A 221 18.19 -31.45 -2.11
N HIS A 222 17.04 -30.85 -1.80
CA HIS A 222 16.09 -31.38 -0.84
C HIS A 222 14.67 -30.99 -1.23
N ILE A 223 13.73 -31.94 -1.09
CA ILE A 223 12.30 -31.67 -1.32
C ILE A 223 11.68 -31.19 -0.02
N VAL A 224 11.27 -29.92 0.01
CA VAL A 224 10.68 -29.26 1.19
C VAL A 224 9.65 -28.23 0.74
N SER A 225 8.45 -28.27 1.34
CA SER A 225 7.49 -27.19 1.16
C SER A 225 7.80 -26.05 2.13
N LEU A 226 8.39 -24.96 1.62
CA LEU A 226 8.83 -23.86 2.49
C LEU A 226 7.68 -23.18 3.26
N ARG A 227 6.43 -23.26 2.78
CA ARG A 227 5.25 -22.73 3.49
C ARG A 227 4.92 -23.47 4.78
N ASP A 228 5.35 -24.72 4.90
CA ASP A 228 5.09 -25.54 6.09
C ASP A 228 6.06 -25.19 7.22
N ILE A 229 7.12 -24.43 6.90
CA ILE A 229 8.22 -24.07 7.82
C ILE A 229 8.24 -22.57 8.11
N LEU A 230 8.12 -21.74 7.08
CA LEU A 230 8.36 -20.29 7.14
C LEU A 230 7.06 -19.48 6.98
N PRO A 231 6.98 -18.28 7.59
CA PRO A 231 5.85 -17.38 7.42
C PRO A 231 5.70 -16.88 5.96
N GLU A 232 4.54 -16.28 5.65
CA GLU A 232 4.22 -15.73 4.32
C GLU A 232 5.28 -14.75 3.80
N ARG A 233 5.89 -13.99 4.73
CA ARG A 233 6.92 -13.01 4.45
C ARG A 233 8.16 -13.31 5.25
N VAL A 234 9.30 -13.26 4.60
CA VAL A 234 10.59 -13.68 5.17
C VAL A 234 11.65 -12.60 5.02
N ARG A 235 12.54 -12.53 6.01
CA ARG A 235 13.84 -11.88 5.87
C ARG A 235 14.85 -12.93 5.41
N PHE A 236 15.78 -12.50 4.57
CA PHE A 236 16.80 -13.38 4.01
C PHE A 236 18.12 -12.63 3.80
N GLY A 237 19.19 -13.39 3.74
CA GLY A 237 20.54 -12.86 3.64
C GLY A 237 21.58 -13.87 4.09
N PHE A 238 22.68 -13.35 4.61
CA PHE A 238 23.81 -14.15 5.04
C PHE A 238 24.07 -13.98 6.53
N SER A 239 24.49 -15.06 7.17
CA SER A 239 24.99 -15.09 8.55
C SER A 239 26.33 -15.80 8.55
N ALA A 240 27.27 -15.38 9.39
CA ALA A 240 28.52 -16.09 9.60
C ALA A 240 28.96 -15.97 11.05
N SER A 241 29.77 -16.92 11.52
CA SER A 241 30.34 -16.89 12.86
C SER A 241 31.74 -17.46 12.91
N THR A 242 32.46 -17.04 13.96
CA THR A 242 33.73 -17.61 14.37
C THR A 242 33.67 -18.05 15.82
N GLY A 243 34.41 -19.10 16.14
CA GLY A 243 34.54 -19.66 17.47
C GLY A 243 35.90 -19.26 18.05
N LEU A 244 36.52 -20.17 18.80
CA LEU A 244 37.91 -20.00 19.25
C LEU A 244 38.89 -20.10 18.07
N SER A 245 38.59 -20.96 17.11
CA SER A 245 39.22 -20.96 15.79
C SER A 245 38.40 -20.09 14.85
N TYR A 246 39.05 -19.43 13.89
CA TYR A 246 38.40 -18.43 13.06
C TYR A 246 38.88 -18.48 11.62
N ALA A 247 38.03 -18.01 10.72
CA ALA A 247 38.35 -17.64 9.34
C ALA A 247 37.66 -16.32 8.99
N ILE A 248 38.12 -15.66 7.93
CA ILE A 248 37.54 -14.42 7.40
C ILE A 248 36.45 -14.78 6.39
N HIS A 249 35.23 -14.34 6.62
CA HIS A 249 34.07 -14.59 5.77
C HIS A 249 33.75 -13.36 4.93
N THR A 250 34.06 -13.39 3.64
CA THR A 250 33.87 -12.26 2.72
C THR A 250 32.87 -12.61 1.62
N LEU A 251 31.75 -11.90 1.54
CA LEU A 251 30.78 -11.97 0.44
C LEU A 251 31.12 -10.90 -0.61
N ARG A 252 31.32 -11.33 -1.87
CA ARG A 252 31.86 -10.49 -2.95
C ARG A 252 30.81 -10.06 -3.97
N SER A 253 29.81 -10.89 -4.21
CA SER A 253 28.67 -10.52 -5.05
C SER A 253 27.42 -11.24 -4.58
N TRP A 254 26.25 -10.64 -4.87
CA TRP A 254 24.97 -11.24 -4.54
C TRP A 254 23.88 -10.76 -5.49
N ASN A 255 23.26 -11.69 -6.20
CA ASN A 255 22.02 -11.44 -6.93
C ASN A 255 20.90 -12.34 -6.44
N PHE A 256 19.69 -11.85 -6.67
CA PHE A 256 18.47 -12.51 -6.25
C PHE A 256 17.35 -12.21 -7.26
N SER A 257 16.47 -13.17 -7.47
CA SER A 257 15.26 -13.02 -8.26
C SER A 257 14.16 -13.92 -7.72
N SER A 258 12.93 -13.41 -7.60
CA SER A 258 11.74 -14.18 -7.23
C SER A 258 10.54 -13.86 -8.13
N SER A 259 9.66 -14.85 -8.32
CA SER A 259 8.64 -14.85 -9.38
C SER A 259 7.22 -14.44 -8.96
N LEU A 260 6.94 -14.20 -7.67
CA LEU A 260 5.55 -14.06 -7.21
C LEU A 260 4.88 -12.81 -7.79
N GLU A 261 3.94 -13.03 -8.69
CA GLU A 261 2.91 -12.08 -9.09
C GLU A 261 1.62 -12.51 -8.41
N ILE A 262 1.11 -11.72 -7.45
CA ILE A 262 -0.23 -11.97 -6.88
C ILE A 262 -1.26 -11.68 -7.98
N VAL A 263 -1.71 -12.73 -8.67
CA VAL A 263 -2.85 -12.66 -9.59
C VAL A 263 -4.11 -12.66 -8.73
N GLY A 264 -4.78 -11.51 -8.63
CA GLY A 264 -6.07 -11.41 -7.95
C GLY A 264 -7.07 -12.41 -8.54
N ASN A 265 -7.61 -13.27 -7.70
CA ASN A 265 -8.59 -14.30 -8.05
C ASN A 265 -9.81 -13.68 -8.76
N VAL A 266 -9.91 -13.87 -10.08
CA VAL A 266 -11.19 -13.90 -10.78
C VAL A 266 -11.73 -15.32 -10.61
N THR A 267 -12.62 -15.50 -9.64
CA THR A 267 -13.46 -16.70 -9.55
C THR A 267 -14.27 -16.84 -10.83
N ASN A 268 -14.04 -17.92 -11.59
CA ASN A 268 -15.07 -18.56 -12.38
C ASN A 268 -14.87 -20.08 -12.32
N PRO A 269 -15.93 -20.89 -12.13
CA PRO A 269 -15.79 -22.32 -11.87
C PRO A 269 -15.41 -23.12 -13.13
N ALA A 270 -14.88 -24.31 -12.87
CA ALA A 270 -14.22 -25.24 -13.77
C ALA A 270 -15.02 -25.68 -15.03
N SER A 271 -14.26 -26.05 -16.07
CA SER A 271 -14.63 -27.05 -17.07
C SER A 271 -13.43 -28.01 -17.29
N PRO A 272 -13.67 -29.32 -17.53
CA PRO A 272 -12.64 -30.37 -17.48
C PRO A 272 -11.75 -30.42 -18.75
N PRO A 273 -10.58 -31.08 -18.70
CA PRO A 273 -9.63 -31.09 -19.80
C PRO A 273 -10.02 -32.12 -20.86
N ASN A 274 -9.85 -31.76 -22.13
CA ASN A 274 -9.79 -32.71 -23.23
C ASN A 274 -8.63 -32.36 -24.17
N ASP A 275 -8.09 -33.42 -24.78
CA ASP A 275 -6.74 -33.59 -25.29
C ASP A 275 -6.22 -32.63 -26.37
N GLY A 276 -4.88 -32.50 -26.37
CA GLY A 276 -4.06 -32.61 -27.57
C GLY A 276 -3.95 -31.40 -28.50
N ALA A 277 -2.81 -30.69 -28.42
CA ALA A 277 -1.94 -30.41 -29.58
C ALA A 277 -0.86 -29.36 -29.25
N ARG A 278 0.39 -29.74 -29.51
CA ARG A 278 1.54 -28.82 -29.63
C ARG A 278 1.24 -27.75 -30.69
N ARG A 279 1.39 -26.47 -30.36
CA ARG A 279 1.76 -25.43 -31.35
C ARG A 279 2.42 -24.21 -30.73
N ASN A 280 3.53 -23.82 -31.38
CA ASN A 280 4.41 -22.69 -31.13
C ASN A 280 3.68 -21.38 -30.77
N ARG A 281 4.07 -20.76 -29.65
CA ARG A 281 3.50 -19.51 -29.17
C ARG A 281 4.36 -18.32 -29.62
N LYS A 282 4.04 -17.74 -30.78
CA LYS A 282 4.40 -16.35 -31.08
C LYS A 282 3.48 -15.43 -30.28
N LYS A 283 4.05 -14.64 -29.35
CA LYS A 283 3.33 -13.62 -28.56
C LYS A 283 2.89 -12.47 -29.48
N LYS A 284 1.58 -12.30 -29.69
CA LYS A 284 0.96 -11.01 -30.02
C LYS A 284 0.15 -10.57 -28.80
N ARG A 285 0.47 -9.40 -28.24
CA ARG A 285 -0.31 -8.72 -27.21
C ARG A 285 -1.21 -7.70 -27.91
N THR A 286 -2.50 -8.00 -27.96
CA THR A 286 -3.55 -7.00 -28.19
C THR A 286 -4.83 -7.49 -27.54
N GLY A 287 -5.43 -6.64 -26.72
CA GLY A 287 -6.76 -6.86 -26.13
C GLY A 287 -6.74 -7.17 -24.65
N VAL A 288 -6.67 -6.12 -23.81
CA VAL A 288 -7.60 -5.81 -22.69
C VAL A 288 -7.24 -4.38 -22.24
N ALA A 289 -7.80 -3.39 -22.92
CA ALA A 289 -7.78 -1.99 -22.46
C ALA A 289 -9.10 -1.26 -22.82
N VAL A 290 -10.18 -2.01 -23.08
CA VAL A 290 -11.46 -1.44 -23.54
C VAL A 290 -12.58 -1.64 -22.50
N GLY A 291 -12.44 -2.58 -21.55
CA GLY A 291 -13.48 -2.84 -20.54
C GLY A 291 -13.44 -1.95 -19.29
N LEU A 292 -12.26 -1.49 -18.87
CA LEU A 292 -12.07 -0.75 -17.60
C LEU A 292 -12.19 0.78 -17.74
N GLY A 293 -12.06 1.31 -18.96
CA GLY A 293 -12.27 2.74 -19.22
C GLY A 293 -13.74 3.13 -19.29
N VAL A 294 -14.59 2.29 -19.89
CA VAL A 294 -16.00 2.65 -20.13
C VAL A 294 -16.80 2.60 -18.82
N GLY A 295 -16.59 1.59 -17.97
CA GLY A 295 -17.33 1.47 -16.71
C GLY A 295 -16.99 2.58 -15.70
N SER A 296 -15.71 2.98 -15.62
CA SER A 296 -15.26 4.04 -14.72
C SER A 296 -15.72 5.43 -15.19
N ILE A 297 -15.77 5.67 -16.50
CA ILE A 297 -16.33 6.91 -17.07
C ILE A 297 -17.83 7.02 -16.80
N VAL A 298 -18.59 5.93 -16.94
CA VAL A 298 -20.05 5.95 -16.71
C VAL A 298 -20.39 6.21 -15.24
N VAL A 299 -19.70 5.55 -14.31
CA VAL A 299 -19.90 5.77 -12.87
C VAL A 299 -19.40 7.15 -12.45
N GLY A 300 -18.26 7.60 -12.97
CA GLY A 300 -17.75 8.95 -12.75
C GLY A 300 -18.68 10.04 -13.26
N ALA A 301 -19.21 9.89 -14.47
CA ALA A 301 -20.17 10.84 -15.06
C ALA A 301 -21.50 10.87 -14.29
N ALA A 302 -21.99 9.72 -13.82
CA ALA A 302 -23.18 9.65 -12.97
C ALA A 302 -22.97 10.33 -11.61
N MET A 303 -21.80 10.14 -11.00
CA MET A 303 -21.41 10.78 -9.73
C MET A 303 -21.26 12.30 -9.90
N VAL A 304 -20.62 12.77 -10.97
CA VAL A 304 -20.50 14.19 -11.30
C VAL A 304 -21.86 14.81 -11.62
N GLY A 305 -22.71 14.13 -12.40
CA GLY A 305 -24.08 14.58 -12.69
C GLY A 305 -24.93 14.67 -11.42
N PHE A 306 -24.77 13.74 -10.48
CA PHE A 306 -25.44 13.80 -9.19
C PHE A 306 -24.91 14.93 -8.30
N LEU A 307 -23.59 15.17 -8.32
CA LEU A 307 -22.95 16.26 -7.59
C LEU A 307 -23.37 17.64 -8.12
N ILE A 308 -23.41 17.81 -9.45
CA ILE A 308 -23.92 19.03 -10.11
C ILE A 308 -25.39 19.22 -9.77
N LYS A 309 -26.23 18.18 -9.85
CA LYS A 309 -27.64 18.27 -9.45
C LYS A 309 -27.80 18.64 -7.97
N PHE A 310 -26.91 18.18 -7.10
CA PHE A 310 -26.94 18.50 -5.68
C PHE A 310 -26.48 19.94 -5.39
N LEU A 311 -25.47 20.43 -6.11
CA LEU A 311 -24.96 21.80 -6.00
C LEU A 311 -25.92 22.81 -6.65
N CYS A 312 -26.47 22.53 -7.83
CA CYS A 312 -27.47 23.39 -8.48
C CYS A 312 -28.81 23.44 -7.73
N ARG A 313 -29.19 22.37 -7.00
CA ARG A 313 -30.36 22.42 -6.09
C ARG A 313 -30.16 23.31 -4.87
N HIS A 314 -28.92 23.75 -4.61
CA HIS A 314 -28.62 24.74 -3.57
C HIS A 314 -28.59 26.18 -4.11
N GLU A 315 -28.61 26.36 -5.44
CA GLU A 315 -28.64 27.67 -6.11
C GLU A 315 -30.04 28.08 -6.65
N GLU A 316 -30.97 27.13 -6.84
CA GLU A 316 -32.35 27.43 -7.29
C GLU A 316 -33.19 28.28 -6.30
N ASP A 317 -32.67 28.57 -5.09
CA ASP A 317 -33.29 29.51 -4.15
C ASP A 317 -32.70 30.94 -4.19
N GLU A 318 -31.64 31.21 -4.96
CA GLU A 318 -31.00 32.54 -5.08
C GLU A 318 -31.14 33.20 -6.47
N GLU A 319 -31.59 32.49 -7.51
CA GLU A 319 -31.73 33.04 -8.88
C GLU A 319 -32.96 33.97 -9.05
N GLY A 320 -33.86 34.03 -8.05
CA GLY A 320 -35.02 34.92 -8.07
C GLY A 320 -34.75 36.35 -7.60
N ASP A 321 -33.62 36.61 -6.93
CA ASP A 321 -33.31 37.91 -6.33
C ASP A 321 -32.63 38.86 -7.35
N HIS A 322 -31.82 38.32 -8.25
CA HIS A 322 -31.09 39.10 -9.27
C HIS A 322 -31.95 39.66 -10.41
N VAL A 323 -33.12 39.08 -10.70
CA VAL A 323 -34.00 39.54 -11.81
C VAL A 323 -34.81 40.79 -11.42
N LEU A 324 -35.09 40.99 -10.12
CA LEU A 324 -35.82 42.15 -9.63
C LEU A 324 -34.95 43.42 -9.56
N GLU A 325 -33.64 43.25 -9.41
CA GLU A 325 -32.69 44.35 -9.30
C GLU A 325 -32.45 45.05 -10.66
N GLU A 326 -32.53 44.31 -11.77
CA GLU A 326 -32.35 44.85 -13.12
C GLU A 326 -33.59 45.58 -13.69
N CYS A 327 -34.75 45.52 -13.02
CA CYS A 327 -36.01 46.12 -13.51
C CYS A 327 -36.43 47.41 -12.79
N MET A 328 -35.67 47.88 -11.79
CA MET A 328 -36.01 49.05 -10.97
C MET A 328 -34.87 50.07 -11.00
N ASP A 329 -34.84 50.90 -12.06
CA ASP A 329 -33.94 52.06 -12.18
C ASP A 329 -34.06 53.04 -10.99
N ASP A 330 -32.94 53.71 -10.71
CA ASP A 330 -32.63 54.64 -9.60
C ASP A 330 -33.47 55.94 -9.51
N GLU A 331 -34.72 55.95 -9.96
CA GLU A 331 -35.58 57.15 -9.88
C GLU A 331 -36.44 57.22 -8.60
N PHE A 332 -36.04 56.49 -7.55
CA PHE A 332 -36.84 56.31 -6.34
C PHE A 332 -36.26 56.90 -5.04
N GLU A 333 -35.11 57.57 -5.12
CA GLU A 333 -34.39 58.12 -3.96
C GLU A 333 -34.62 59.62 -3.71
N ARG A 334 -35.78 60.18 -4.09
CA ARG A 334 -36.17 61.54 -3.67
C ARG A 334 -37.61 61.63 -3.19
N GLY A 335 -37.78 61.41 -1.88
CA GLY A 335 -38.90 61.91 -1.08
C GLY A 335 -40.25 61.19 -1.22
N THR A 336 -40.72 60.56 -0.13
CA THR A 336 -42.08 60.00 0.04
C THR A 336 -42.49 58.83 -0.89
N GLY A 337 -41.55 57.98 -1.29
CA GLY A 337 -41.84 56.73 -2.03
C GLY A 337 -42.16 55.49 -1.15
N PRO A 338 -42.71 54.37 -1.69
CA PRO A 338 -42.83 53.10 -0.99
C PRO A 338 -41.51 52.58 -0.40
N LYS A 339 -41.59 52.07 0.83
CA LYS A 339 -40.45 51.47 1.54
C LYS A 339 -40.25 50.02 1.10
N LYS A 340 -39.02 49.64 0.77
CA LYS A 340 -38.63 48.26 0.47
C LYS A 340 -38.51 47.46 1.78
N PHE A 341 -39.10 46.27 1.83
CA PHE A 341 -38.98 45.34 2.95
C PHE A 341 -38.41 44.02 2.43
N SER A 342 -37.48 43.41 3.17
CA SER A 342 -36.92 42.12 2.76
C SER A 342 -37.94 40.99 2.94
N TYR A 343 -37.85 39.96 2.09
CA TYR A 343 -38.74 38.79 2.15
C TYR A 343 -38.76 38.17 3.55
N ARG A 344 -37.60 37.97 4.17
CA ARG A 344 -37.49 37.39 5.52
C ARG A 344 -38.24 38.20 6.58
N LYS A 345 -38.30 39.53 6.40
CA LYS A 345 -39.01 40.43 7.31
C LYS A 345 -40.52 40.32 7.13
N LEU A 346 -40.99 40.25 5.88
CA LEU A 346 -42.41 40.08 5.57
C LEU A 346 -42.90 38.68 5.96
N ALA A 347 -42.11 37.63 5.71
CA ALA A 347 -42.36 36.28 6.19
C ALA A 347 -42.51 36.26 7.72
N ARG A 348 -41.61 36.93 8.46
CA ARG A 348 -41.74 37.02 9.92
C ARG A 348 -42.99 37.78 10.35
N ALA A 349 -43.35 38.85 9.65
CA ALA A 349 -44.54 39.65 9.95
C ALA A 349 -45.84 38.87 9.75
N THR A 350 -45.87 37.92 8.80
CA THR A 350 -47.04 37.09 8.43
C THR A 350 -46.96 35.64 8.98
N ASN A 351 -46.07 35.37 9.95
CA ASN A 351 -45.85 34.04 10.50
C ASN A 351 -45.53 32.95 9.44
N ASN A 352 -44.68 33.31 8.47
CA ASN A 352 -44.30 32.55 7.28
C ASN A 352 -45.44 32.29 6.29
N PHE A 353 -46.36 33.25 6.14
CA PHE A 353 -47.50 33.18 5.21
C PHE A 353 -48.38 31.96 5.45
N LYS A 354 -48.68 31.68 6.71
CA LYS A 354 -49.61 30.61 7.07
C LYS A 354 -51.02 30.93 6.61
N ASP A 355 -51.78 29.91 6.26
CA ASP A 355 -53.15 30.05 5.77
C ASP A 355 -54.09 30.69 6.80
N GLU A 356 -53.81 30.58 8.11
CA GLU A 356 -54.62 31.22 9.15
C GLU A 356 -54.60 32.77 9.09
N GLU A 357 -53.55 33.36 8.53
CA GLU A 357 -53.42 34.81 8.37
C GLU A 357 -53.88 35.28 6.96
N LYS A 358 -54.43 34.39 6.14
CA LYS A 358 -54.83 34.70 4.77
C LYS A 358 -56.11 35.54 4.74
N LEU A 359 -56.00 36.73 4.19
CA LEU A 359 -57.10 37.69 4.02
C LEU A 359 -57.89 37.46 2.72
N GLY A 360 -57.26 36.84 1.71
CA GLY A 360 -57.90 36.52 0.43
C GLY A 360 -56.91 35.99 -0.60
N GLU A 361 -57.41 35.50 -1.73
CA GLU A 361 -56.60 34.99 -2.85
C GLU A 361 -57.23 35.35 -4.19
N GLY A 362 -56.38 35.70 -5.16
CA GLY A 362 -56.77 35.91 -6.55
C GLY A 362 -55.72 35.36 -7.51
N GLY A 363 -55.87 35.62 -8.81
CA GLY A 363 -54.97 35.09 -9.85
C GLY A 363 -53.49 35.48 -9.74
N PHE A 364 -53.16 36.41 -8.84
CA PHE A 364 -51.80 36.93 -8.62
C PHE A 364 -51.23 36.53 -7.24
N GLY A 365 -51.87 35.58 -6.55
CA GLY A 365 -51.42 35.05 -5.27
C GLY A 365 -52.31 35.45 -4.07
N GLY A 366 -51.88 35.01 -2.89
CA GLY A 366 -52.59 35.22 -1.62
C GLY A 366 -52.19 36.51 -0.92
N VAL A 367 -53.14 37.16 -0.26
CA VAL A 367 -52.93 38.31 0.62
C VAL A 367 -53.01 37.84 2.07
N TYR A 368 -52.02 38.20 2.88
CA TYR A 368 -51.88 37.77 4.26
C TYR A 368 -51.85 38.97 5.20
N LYS A 369 -52.44 38.84 6.39
CA LYS A 369 -52.29 39.79 7.47
C LYS A 369 -50.91 39.64 8.08
N GLY A 370 -50.24 40.76 8.32
CA GLY A 370 -48.96 40.79 9.02
C GLY A 370 -48.87 41.97 9.97
N PHE A 371 -47.97 41.87 10.95
CA PHE A 371 -47.71 42.96 11.88
C PHE A 371 -46.26 43.44 11.74
N LEU A 372 -46.08 44.70 11.32
CA LEU A 372 -44.76 45.31 11.15
C LEU A 372 -44.40 46.13 12.38
N LYS A 373 -43.51 45.57 13.21
CA LYS A 373 -43.06 46.20 14.47
C LYS A 373 -42.45 47.59 14.32
N GLU A 374 -41.84 47.91 13.18
CA GLU A 374 -41.16 49.20 12.96
C GLU A 374 -42.12 50.38 12.76
N ILE A 375 -43.33 50.10 12.27
CA ILE A 375 -44.38 51.11 12.09
C ILE A 375 -45.57 50.87 13.03
N ASP A 376 -45.40 49.93 13.97
CA ASP A 376 -46.37 49.48 14.97
C ASP A 376 -47.80 49.32 14.43
N SER A 377 -47.92 48.66 13.27
CA SER A 377 -49.17 48.62 12.52
C SER A 377 -49.38 47.28 11.80
N PHE A 378 -50.66 46.92 11.66
CA PHE A 378 -51.07 45.80 10.83
C PHE A 378 -51.05 46.19 9.36
N VAL A 379 -50.50 45.30 8.55
CA VAL A 379 -50.40 45.45 7.11
C VAL A 379 -50.97 44.23 6.41
N ALA A 380 -51.42 44.42 5.18
CA ALA A 380 -51.74 43.33 4.28
C ALA A 380 -50.56 43.12 3.34
N VAL A 381 -50.02 41.90 3.31
CA VAL A 381 -48.86 41.47 2.53
C VAL A 381 -49.33 40.51 1.44
N LYS A 382 -49.26 40.93 0.18
CA LYS A 382 -49.54 40.09 -0.99
C LYS A 382 -48.30 39.25 -1.29
N ARG A 383 -48.45 37.93 -1.45
CA ARG A 383 -47.39 36.99 -1.83
C ARG A 383 -47.63 36.52 -3.26
N VAL A 384 -46.72 36.88 -4.17
CA VAL A 384 -46.77 36.45 -5.57
C VAL A 384 -46.37 34.98 -5.68
N SER A 385 -47.11 34.19 -6.46
CA SER A 385 -46.84 32.76 -6.68
C SER A 385 -45.63 32.53 -7.60
N ARG A 386 -44.71 31.62 -7.24
CA ARG A 386 -43.45 31.30 -7.96
C ARG A 386 -43.62 30.75 -9.40
N GLY A 387 -44.83 30.53 -9.90
CA GLY A 387 -45.10 29.76 -11.12
C GLY A 387 -45.07 30.52 -12.47
N SER A 388 -44.73 31.80 -12.53
CA SER A 388 -44.80 32.55 -13.79
C SER A 388 -43.71 33.62 -13.92
N LYS A 389 -42.85 33.49 -14.94
CA LYS A 389 -41.92 34.56 -15.37
C LYS A 389 -42.65 35.85 -15.82
N GLN A 390 -43.96 35.79 -16.04
CA GLN A 390 -44.84 36.94 -16.32
C GLN A 390 -45.14 37.76 -15.06
N GLY A 391 -45.25 37.12 -13.89
CA GLY A 391 -45.74 37.73 -12.65
C GLY A 391 -44.82 38.82 -12.09
N ILE A 392 -43.51 38.71 -12.30
CA ILE A 392 -42.52 39.70 -11.85
C ILE A 392 -42.64 41.02 -12.66
N LYS A 393 -42.89 40.92 -13.97
CA LYS A 393 -43.07 42.09 -14.85
C LYS A 393 -44.40 42.80 -14.59
N GLU A 394 -45.45 42.02 -14.35
CA GLU A 394 -46.78 42.54 -13.99
C GLU A 394 -46.77 43.17 -12.58
N TYR A 395 -46.03 42.60 -11.63
CA TYR A 395 -45.80 43.16 -10.29
C TYR A 395 -45.09 44.52 -10.35
N ALA A 396 -44.01 44.64 -11.12
CA ALA A 396 -43.31 45.90 -11.32
C ALA A 396 -44.21 46.97 -11.96
N ALA A 397 -45.08 46.57 -12.90
CA ALA A 397 -46.08 47.46 -13.50
C ALA A 397 -47.16 47.90 -12.49
N GLU A 398 -47.70 46.98 -11.68
CA GLU A 398 -48.71 47.26 -10.65
C GLU A 398 -48.18 48.23 -9.59
N VAL A 399 -46.96 48.00 -9.07
CA VAL A 399 -46.30 48.87 -8.08
C VAL A 399 -46.00 50.26 -8.67
N LYS A 400 -45.59 50.34 -9.95
CA LYS A 400 -45.36 51.61 -10.67
C LYS A 400 -46.64 52.40 -10.91
N ILE A 401 -47.78 51.72 -11.10
CA ILE A 401 -49.09 52.36 -11.26
C ILE A 401 -49.61 52.87 -9.91
N ILE A 402 -49.55 52.05 -8.85
CA ILE A 402 -50.03 52.42 -7.51
C ILE A 402 -49.19 53.55 -6.90
N SER A 403 -47.87 53.55 -7.13
CA SER A 403 -46.99 54.63 -6.66
C SER A 403 -47.32 55.97 -7.30
N ARG A 404 -47.74 55.99 -8.58
CA ARG A 404 -48.18 57.20 -9.30
C ARG A 404 -49.60 57.64 -8.91
N LEU A 405 -50.50 56.71 -8.58
CA LEU A 405 -51.88 57.02 -8.18
C LEU A 405 -51.98 57.64 -6.78
N ARG A 406 -51.00 57.42 -5.89
CA ARG A 406 -50.98 58.05 -4.54
C ARG A 406 -50.88 59.59 -4.56
N HIS A 407 -50.58 60.19 -5.71
CA HIS A 407 -50.59 61.64 -5.90
C HIS A 407 -51.98 62.26 -6.12
N MET A 408 -53.03 61.49 -6.42
CA MET A 408 -54.42 61.98 -6.54
C MET A 408 -55.32 61.33 -5.48
N LYS A 409 -55.48 62.02 -4.35
CA LYS A 409 -56.50 61.87 -3.29
C LYS A 409 -57.18 60.49 -3.14
N LEU A 410 -56.76 59.70 -2.13
CA LEU A 410 -57.60 58.74 -1.38
C LEU A 410 -56.94 58.39 -0.02
N SER A 411 -57.76 58.09 1.01
CA SER A 411 -57.41 58.04 2.45
C SER A 411 -56.47 56.89 2.88
N PRO A 412 -55.87 56.92 4.09
CA PRO A 412 -54.68 56.14 4.42
C PRO A 412 -54.98 54.72 4.92
N THR A 413 -54.83 53.73 4.04
CA THR A 413 -54.48 52.35 4.42
C THR A 413 -53.06 52.05 3.96
N HIS A 414 -52.20 51.62 4.89
CA HIS A 414 -50.80 51.29 4.61
C HIS A 414 -50.69 49.89 3.98
N TRP A 415 -50.56 49.85 2.66
CA TRP A 415 -50.27 48.62 1.92
C TRP A 415 -48.77 48.41 1.81
N VAL A 416 -48.30 47.18 2.07
CA VAL A 416 -46.91 46.77 1.92
C VAL A 416 -46.89 45.53 1.04
N VAL A 417 -46.28 45.64 -0.14
CA VAL A 417 -46.27 44.54 -1.13
C VAL A 417 -44.90 43.86 -1.11
N SER A 418 -44.87 42.52 -1.10
CA SER A 418 -43.66 41.70 -1.13
C SER A 418 -43.33 41.23 -2.53
#